data_AF-A0A7S0RGR7-F1
#
_entry.id   AF-A0A7S0RGR7-F1
#
_cell.length_a   1.000
_cell.length_b   1.000
_cell.length_c   1.000
_cell.angle_alpha   90.00
_cell.angle_beta   90.00
_cell.angle_gamma   90.00
#
_symmetry.space_group_name_H-M   'P 1'
#
loop_
_entity.id
_entity.type
_entity.pdbx_description
1 polymer ?
#
loop_
_entity_poly.entity_id
_entity_poly.type
_entity_poly.pdbx_seq_one_letter_code
_entity_poly.pdbx_strand_id
1 'polypeptide(L)'
;TIFINHTFAFAALWSFAGNVDAASQTKFDEFIRTALSTAVLFPGSSAPIFEFFVERDGGFRPWEEVTPTFVYKEHVPYFQLVVPTLDTCRFSFLLQSLLSVDKAVLFSGVTGVGKTAIVNDVLSRMELAGSVVPLNINFSAQTTSIATQEIFESKLEKKRKTRLGAPMGKRVVCFVDDVNMPAREVFG
;
A
#
# COMPACT_ATOMS: atom_id res chain seq x y z
N THR A 1 -25.77 6.39 4.99
CA THR A 1 -25.40 7.64 4.31
C THR A 1 -24.08 8.21 4.83
N ILE A 2 -23.90 8.37 6.15
CA ILE A 2 -22.67 8.92 6.75
C ILE A 2 -21.41 8.16 6.32
N PHE A 3 -21.38 6.83 6.51
CA PHE A 3 -20.24 5.98 6.11
C PHE A 3 -19.84 6.22 4.65
N ILE A 4 -20.79 6.18 3.70
CA ILE A 4 -20.52 6.36 2.27
C ILE A 4 -19.92 7.74 2.00
N ASN A 5 -20.50 8.81 2.56
CA ASN A 5 -20.01 10.18 2.34
C ASN A 5 -18.60 10.37 2.90
N HIS A 6 -18.34 9.84 4.10
CA HIS A 6 -17.04 9.94 4.75
C HIS A 6 -15.98 9.11 4.01
N THR A 7 -16.31 7.87 3.64
CA THR A 7 -15.43 7.02 2.82
C THR A 7 -15.15 7.66 1.45
N PHE A 8 -16.14 8.29 0.82
CA PHE A 8 -15.93 9.03 -0.42
C PHE A 8 -14.94 10.18 -0.24
N ALA A 9 -15.11 11.00 0.81
CA ALA A 9 -14.17 12.09 1.10
C ALA A 9 -12.75 11.59 1.37
N PHE A 10 -12.62 10.53 2.18
CA PHE A 10 -11.34 9.86 2.44
C PHE A 10 -10.70 9.35 1.14
N ALA A 11 -11.45 8.63 0.31
CA ALA A 11 -10.95 8.10 -0.95
C ALA A 11 -10.54 9.21 -1.92
N ALA A 12 -11.32 10.27 -2.04
CA ALA A 12 -11.00 11.42 -2.88
C ALA A 12 -9.72 12.12 -2.41
N LEU A 13 -9.58 12.36 -1.09
CA LEU A 13 -8.38 12.94 -0.50
C LEU A 13 -7.11 12.15 -0.87
N TRP A 14 -7.11 10.85 -0.61
CA TRP A 14 -5.95 9.99 -0.87
C TRP A 14 -5.69 9.79 -2.37
N SER A 15 -6.73 9.83 -3.22
CA SER A 15 -6.58 9.68 -4.67
C SER A 15 -5.95 10.91 -5.32
N PHE A 16 -6.33 12.12 -4.90
CA PHE A 16 -5.87 13.36 -5.54
C PHE A 16 -4.65 13.97 -4.85
N ALA A 17 -4.57 13.87 -3.52
CA ALA A 17 -3.52 14.53 -2.73
C ALA A 17 -2.62 13.53 -1.96
N GLY A 18 -2.78 12.22 -2.18
CA GLY A 18 -1.88 11.22 -1.60
C GLY A 18 -0.44 11.25 -2.15
N ASN A 19 -0.21 11.83 -3.33
CA ASN A 19 1.10 11.89 -3.99
C ASN A 19 1.49 13.32 -4.42
N VAL A 20 1.11 14.31 -3.62
CA VAL A 20 1.51 15.72 -3.82
C VAL A 20 2.39 16.18 -2.67
N ASP A 21 3.06 17.31 -2.82
CA ASP A 21 3.88 17.89 -1.75
C ASP A 21 3.02 18.36 -0.56
N ALA A 22 3.66 18.54 0.61
CA ALA A 22 2.97 18.90 1.85
C ALA A 22 2.19 20.23 1.75
N ALA A 23 2.70 21.23 1.02
CA ALA A 23 1.99 22.50 0.88
C ALA A 23 0.73 22.34 0.01
N SER A 24 0.80 21.51 -1.02
CA SER A 24 -0.34 21.12 -1.85
C SER A 24 -1.35 20.26 -1.08
N GLN A 25 -0.90 19.38 -0.17
CA GLN A 25 -1.79 18.63 0.72
C GLN A 25 -2.62 19.54 1.61
N THR A 26 -2.01 20.54 2.25
CA THR A 26 -2.73 21.52 3.08
C THR A 26 -3.79 22.27 2.29
N LYS A 27 -3.45 22.76 1.10
CA LYS A 27 -4.42 23.44 0.22
C LYS A 27 -5.58 22.53 -0.18
N PHE A 28 -5.29 21.26 -0.47
CA PHE A 28 -6.32 20.30 -0.86
C PHE A 28 -7.21 19.90 0.33
N ASP A 29 -6.65 19.84 1.54
CA ASP A 29 -7.41 19.64 2.77
C ASP A 29 -8.47 20.73 2.98
N GLU A 30 -8.07 22.00 2.87
CA GLU A 30 -8.98 23.14 2.97
C GLU A 30 -10.07 23.11 1.87
N PHE A 31 -9.65 22.79 0.64
CA PHE A 31 -10.54 22.66 -0.50
C PHE A 31 -11.59 21.56 -0.27
N ILE A 32 -11.20 20.35 0.13
CA ILE A 32 -12.12 19.23 0.26
C ILE A 32 -13.10 19.43 1.43
N ARG A 33 -12.65 20.07 2.53
CA ARG A 33 -13.51 20.47 3.64
C ARG A 33 -14.61 21.41 3.18
N THR A 34 -14.25 22.40 2.38
CA THR A 34 -15.20 23.38 1.84
C THR A 34 -16.16 22.72 0.86
N ALA A 35 -15.62 21.98 -0.12
CA ALA A 35 -16.38 21.37 -1.20
C ALA A 35 -17.40 20.32 -0.73
N LEU A 36 -17.08 19.58 0.34
CA LEU A 36 -17.93 18.51 0.87
C LEU A 36 -18.63 18.87 2.19
N SER A 37 -18.56 20.12 2.62
CA SER A 37 -19.09 20.61 3.92
C SER A 37 -20.57 20.30 4.16
N THR A 38 -21.38 20.22 3.10
CA THR A 38 -22.82 19.92 3.19
C THR A 38 -23.12 18.42 3.29
N ALA A 39 -22.17 17.57 2.91
CA ALA A 39 -22.35 16.11 2.82
C ALA A 39 -21.54 15.34 3.87
N VAL A 40 -20.48 15.93 4.40
CA VAL A 40 -19.46 15.27 5.24
C VAL A 40 -19.26 16.06 6.52
N LEU A 41 -19.35 15.36 7.65
CA LEU A 41 -19.01 15.90 8.96
C LEU A 41 -17.55 15.57 9.25
N PHE A 42 -16.66 16.49 8.88
CA PHE A 42 -15.23 16.34 9.17
C PHE A 42 -14.92 16.49 10.66
N PRO A 43 -13.82 15.88 11.15
CA PRO A 43 -13.33 16.12 12.52
C PRO A 43 -13.13 17.61 12.76
N GLY A 44 -13.58 18.09 13.93
CA GLY A 44 -13.42 19.48 14.37
C GLY A 44 -12.02 19.84 14.86
N SER A 45 -11.03 18.98 14.65
CA SER A 45 -9.63 19.26 14.98
C SER A 45 -8.99 20.18 13.93
N SER A 46 -7.96 20.92 14.33
CA SER A 46 -7.08 21.65 13.41
C SER A 46 -6.12 20.74 12.65
N ALA A 47 -6.17 19.42 12.87
CA ALA A 47 -5.31 18.47 12.20
C ALA A 47 -5.81 18.20 10.76
N PRO A 48 -4.91 18.01 9.79
CA PRO A 48 -5.28 17.62 8.43
C PRO A 48 -6.13 16.34 8.42
N ILE A 49 -7.04 16.19 7.46
CA ILE A 49 -7.87 14.98 7.30
C ILE A 49 -6.99 13.74 7.03
N PHE A 50 -5.78 13.92 6.49
CA PHE A 50 -4.77 12.86 6.35
C PHE A 50 -4.39 12.18 7.68
N GLU A 51 -4.59 12.87 8.81
CA GLU A 51 -4.36 12.33 10.16
C GLU A 51 -5.51 11.40 10.61
N PHE A 52 -6.57 11.26 9.81
CA PHE A 52 -7.74 10.44 10.12
C PHE A 52 -7.99 9.34 9.08
N PHE A 53 -8.61 8.26 9.54
CA PHE A 53 -9.21 7.21 8.72
C PHE A 53 -10.70 7.08 9.00
N VAL A 54 -11.41 6.41 8.09
CA VAL A 54 -12.85 6.14 8.27
C VAL A 54 -13.02 4.71 8.75
N GLU A 55 -13.52 4.56 9.98
CA GLU A 55 -13.82 3.26 10.58
C GLU A 55 -15.12 2.68 10.01
N ARG A 56 -15.36 1.38 10.24
CA ARG A 56 -16.56 0.68 9.74
C ARG A 56 -17.89 1.26 10.21
N ASP A 57 -17.89 1.96 11.34
CA ASP A 57 -19.05 2.70 11.86
C ASP A 57 -19.32 4.02 11.09
N GLY A 58 -18.40 4.43 10.22
CA GLY A 58 -18.44 5.69 9.47
C GLY A 58 -17.81 6.87 10.19
N GLY A 59 -17.29 6.68 11.40
CA GLY A 59 -16.58 7.71 12.14
C GLY A 59 -15.19 7.98 11.57
N PHE A 60 -14.80 9.24 11.53
CA PHE A 60 -13.39 9.59 11.38
C PHE A 60 -12.65 9.35 12.70
N ARG A 61 -11.57 8.58 12.67
CA ARG A 61 -10.72 8.31 13.83
C ARG A 61 -9.26 8.64 13.51
N PRO A 62 -8.50 9.18 14.48
CA PRO A 62 -7.09 9.47 14.29
C PRO A 62 -6.28 8.19 14.06
N TRP A 63 -5.28 8.23 13.18
CA TRP A 63 -4.40 7.08 12.94
C TRP A 63 -3.61 6.68 14.20
N GLU A 64 -3.37 7.62 15.12
CA GLU A 64 -2.72 7.41 16.41
C GLU A 64 -3.41 6.32 17.23
N GLU A 65 -4.74 6.21 17.17
CA GLU A 65 -5.51 5.19 17.90
C GLU A 65 -5.20 3.76 17.43
N VAL A 66 -4.79 3.59 16.17
CA VAL A 66 -4.54 2.29 15.55
C VAL A 66 -3.06 2.05 15.24
N THR A 67 -2.19 3.00 15.58
CA THR A 67 -0.74 2.85 15.42
C THR A 67 -0.18 2.06 16.59
N PRO A 68 0.37 0.85 16.37
CA PRO A 68 0.86 0.03 17.46
C PRO A 68 2.14 0.62 18.05
N THR A 69 2.33 0.48 19.36
CA THR A 69 3.60 0.84 20.00
C THR A 69 4.70 -0.13 19.55
N PHE A 70 5.89 0.41 19.24
CA PHE A 70 7.04 -0.43 18.91
C PHE A 70 7.41 -1.34 20.09
N VAL A 71 7.54 -2.63 19.81
CA VAL A 71 8.03 -3.63 20.77
C VAL A 71 9.31 -4.24 20.20
N TYR A 72 10.43 -3.96 20.85
CA TYR A 72 11.70 -4.55 20.49
C TYR A 72 11.71 -6.05 20.79
N LYS A 73 12.16 -6.85 19.81
CA LYS A 73 12.29 -8.30 19.93
C LYS A 73 13.75 -8.69 19.69
N GLU A 74 14.45 -9.06 20.74
CA GLU A 74 15.89 -9.38 20.72
C GLU A 74 16.24 -10.51 19.73
N HIS A 75 15.33 -11.47 19.53
CA HIS A 75 15.53 -12.61 18.62
C HIS A 75 15.22 -12.29 17.15
N VAL A 76 14.71 -11.10 16.83
CA VAL A 76 14.42 -10.70 15.45
C VAL A 76 15.59 -9.86 14.92
N PRO A 77 16.21 -10.23 13.79
CA PRO A 77 17.29 -9.43 13.22
C PRO A 77 16.88 -7.98 12.98
N TYR A 78 17.79 -7.04 13.22
CA TYR A 78 17.50 -5.59 13.11
C TYR A 78 16.91 -5.21 11.75
N PHE A 79 17.41 -5.80 10.67
CA PHE A 79 16.92 -5.54 9.30
C PHE A 79 15.49 -6.06 9.02
N GLN A 80 14.91 -6.83 9.94
CA GLN A 80 13.51 -7.30 9.89
C GLN A 80 12.60 -6.54 10.86
N LEU A 81 13.15 -5.68 11.72
CA LEU A 81 12.36 -4.87 12.65
C LEU A 81 11.76 -3.68 11.92
N VAL A 82 10.45 -3.73 11.66
CA VAL A 82 9.68 -2.58 11.20
C VAL A 82 9.22 -1.79 12.43
N VAL A 83 9.67 -0.54 12.55
CA VAL A 83 9.19 0.38 13.59
C VAL A 83 7.83 0.92 13.14
N PRO A 84 6.74 0.68 13.88
CA PRO A 84 5.46 1.27 13.54
C PRO A 84 5.51 2.78 13.74
N THR A 85 5.21 3.50 12.67
CA THR A 85 4.96 4.93 12.64
C THR A 85 3.58 5.20 12.03
N LEU A 86 3.08 6.44 12.16
CA LEU A 86 1.84 6.86 11.51
C LEU A 86 1.87 6.58 10.00
N ASP A 87 2.98 6.88 9.33
CA ASP A 87 3.16 6.62 7.91
C ASP A 87 3.08 5.14 7.58
N THR A 88 3.78 4.28 8.33
CA THR A 88 3.69 2.82 8.09
C THR A 88 2.27 2.31 8.27
N CYS A 89 1.49 2.86 9.21
CA CYS A 89 0.10 2.49 9.44
C CYS A 89 -0.79 2.91 8.25
N ARG A 90 -0.73 4.20 7.86
CA ARG A 90 -1.49 4.78 6.74
C ARG A 90 -1.24 4.03 5.43
N PHE A 91 0.03 3.87 5.07
CA PHE A 91 0.42 3.25 3.82
C PHE A 91 0.16 1.74 3.82
N SER A 92 0.31 1.05 4.96
CA SER A 92 -0.10 -0.35 5.09
C SER A 92 -1.60 -0.51 4.87
N PHE A 93 -2.41 0.37 5.47
CA PHE A 93 -3.86 0.34 5.30
C PHE A 93 -4.27 0.54 3.84
N LEU A 94 -3.70 1.55 3.17
CA LEU A 94 -4.01 1.84 1.77
C LEU A 94 -3.57 0.69 0.85
N LEU A 95 -2.36 0.17 1.05
CA LEU A 95 -1.86 -0.98 0.30
C LEU A 95 -2.74 -2.20 0.48
N GLN A 96 -3.05 -2.57 1.73
CA GLN A 96 -3.91 -3.72 2.02
C GLN A 96 -5.32 -3.53 1.45
N SER A 97 -5.88 -2.33 1.55
CA SER A 97 -7.20 -2.01 1.00
C SER A 97 -7.24 -2.19 -0.52
N LEU A 98 -6.25 -1.66 -1.24
CA LEU A 98 -6.16 -1.78 -2.70
C LEU A 98 -5.88 -3.22 -3.14
N LEU A 99 -4.97 -3.92 -2.46
CA LEU A 99 -4.70 -5.33 -2.73
C LEU A 99 -5.89 -6.24 -2.43
N SER A 100 -6.78 -5.88 -1.50
CA SER A 100 -7.98 -6.67 -1.21
C SER A 100 -8.98 -6.71 -2.38
N VAL A 101 -8.90 -5.73 -3.29
CA VAL A 101 -9.74 -5.59 -4.48
C VAL A 101 -8.93 -5.68 -5.78
N ASP A 102 -7.79 -6.37 -5.73
CA ASP A 102 -6.93 -6.66 -6.89
C ASP A 102 -6.46 -5.42 -7.66
N LYS A 103 -6.16 -4.33 -6.94
CA LYS A 103 -5.58 -3.12 -7.51
C LYS A 103 -4.08 -3.05 -7.23
N ALA A 104 -3.31 -2.91 -8.31
CA ALA A 104 -1.87 -2.66 -8.23
C ALA A 104 -1.60 -1.27 -7.66
N VAL A 105 -0.51 -1.13 -6.92
CA VAL A 105 -0.12 0.09 -6.22
C VAL A 105 1.32 0.44 -6.59
N LEU A 106 1.56 1.70 -6.95
CA LEU A 106 2.90 2.25 -7.10
C LEU A 106 3.27 3.03 -5.83
N PHE A 107 4.35 2.64 -5.18
CA PHE A 107 4.93 3.37 -4.05
C PHE A 107 6.07 4.26 -4.52
N SER A 108 5.80 5.56 -4.70
CA SER A 108 6.81 6.58 -5.01
C SER A 108 7.37 7.22 -3.73
N GLY A 109 8.64 7.60 -3.77
CA GLY A 109 9.32 8.32 -2.68
C GLY A 109 10.83 8.11 -2.73
N VAL A 110 11.57 8.94 -2.00
CA VAL A 110 13.04 8.84 -1.95
C VAL A 110 13.52 7.51 -1.36
N THR A 111 14.76 7.11 -1.64
CA THR A 111 15.34 5.88 -1.11
C THR A 111 15.46 5.96 0.42
N GLY A 112 15.36 4.82 1.10
CA GLY A 112 15.55 4.74 2.56
C GLY A 112 14.34 5.10 3.44
N VAL A 113 13.18 5.46 2.88
CA VAL A 113 11.97 5.83 3.67
C VAL A 113 11.07 4.65 4.07
N GLY A 114 11.58 3.42 4.01
CA GLY A 114 10.84 2.24 4.49
C GLY A 114 9.74 1.69 3.56
N LYS A 115 9.66 2.13 2.29
CA LYS A 115 8.68 1.61 1.30
C LYS A 115 8.71 0.09 1.18
N THR A 116 9.89 -0.47 0.97
CA THR A 116 10.16 -1.91 0.89
C THR A 116 9.72 -2.65 2.16
N ALA A 117 9.97 -2.04 3.32
CA ALA A 117 9.59 -2.62 4.61
C ALA A 117 8.06 -2.69 4.77
N ILE A 118 7.35 -1.62 4.39
CA ILE A 118 5.88 -1.57 4.42
C ILE A 118 5.27 -2.65 3.51
N VAL A 119 5.75 -2.75 2.27
CA VAL A 119 5.21 -3.73 1.31
C VAL A 119 5.47 -5.16 1.79
N ASN A 120 6.69 -5.47 2.22
CA ASN A 120 7.03 -6.80 2.71
C ASN A 120 6.24 -7.17 3.98
N ASP A 121 6.04 -6.23 4.92
CA ASP A 121 5.23 -6.45 6.11
C ASP A 121 3.77 -6.77 5.76
N VAL A 122 3.14 -5.98 4.88
CA VAL A 122 1.76 -6.23 4.43
C VAL A 122 1.65 -7.58 3.72
N LEU A 123 2.55 -7.88 2.77
CA LEU A 123 2.53 -9.15 2.04
C LEU A 123 2.75 -10.35 2.95
N SER A 124 3.66 -10.24 3.93
CA SER A 124 3.90 -11.29 4.93
C SER A 124 2.65 -11.56 5.77
N ARG A 125 1.95 -10.49 6.23
CA ARG A 125 0.67 -10.66 6.93
C ARG A 125 -0.39 -11.34 6.06
N MET A 126 -0.49 -10.97 4.79
CA MET A 126 -1.46 -11.56 3.85
C MET A 126 -1.13 -13.03 3.50
N GLU A 127 0.16 -13.38 3.47
CA GLU A 127 0.65 -14.76 3.30
C GLU A 127 0.31 -15.62 4.51
N LEU A 128 0.56 -15.13 5.73
CA LEU A 128 0.19 -15.80 6.98
C LEU A 128 -1.33 -16.01 7.10
N ALA A 129 -2.13 -15.06 6.61
CA ALA A 129 -3.58 -15.20 6.52
C ALA A 129 -4.03 -16.19 5.43
N GLY A 130 -3.11 -16.73 4.64
CA GLY A 130 -3.38 -17.73 3.60
C GLY A 130 -4.00 -17.17 2.32
N SER A 131 -4.09 -15.84 2.18
CA SER A 131 -4.80 -15.18 1.07
C SER A 131 -3.92 -14.89 -0.15
N VAL A 132 -2.61 -14.77 0.06
CA VAL A 132 -1.63 -14.32 -0.94
C VAL A 132 -0.38 -15.19 -0.90
N VAL A 133 0.28 -15.32 -2.05
CA VAL A 133 1.64 -15.82 -2.22
C VAL A 133 2.49 -14.66 -2.75
N PRO A 134 3.37 -14.08 -1.91
CA PRO A 134 4.25 -13.00 -2.34
C PRO A 134 5.27 -13.48 -3.37
N LEU A 135 5.52 -12.64 -4.38
CA LEU A 135 6.60 -12.80 -5.33
C LEU A 135 7.41 -11.50 -5.36
N ASN A 136 8.60 -11.53 -4.79
CA ASN A 136 9.50 -10.38 -4.81
C ASN A 136 10.44 -10.47 -6.01
N ILE A 137 10.46 -9.44 -6.84
CA ILE A 137 11.33 -9.33 -8.01
C ILE A 137 12.25 -8.13 -7.83
N ASN A 138 13.55 -8.40 -7.81
CA ASN A 138 14.58 -7.38 -7.80
C ASN A 138 15.24 -7.36 -9.18
N PHE A 139 14.89 -6.37 -10.00
CA PHE A 139 15.53 -6.19 -11.30
C PHE A 139 16.96 -5.68 -11.12
N SER A 140 17.85 -6.16 -11.99
CA SER A 140 19.19 -5.63 -12.18
C SER A 140 19.45 -5.46 -13.67
N ALA A 141 20.55 -4.80 -14.04
CA ALA A 141 20.95 -4.64 -15.44
C ALA A 141 21.16 -5.96 -16.20
N GLN A 142 21.26 -7.09 -15.50
CA GLN A 142 21.47 -8.43 -16.09
C GLN A 142 20.21 -9.29 -16.10
N THR A 143 19.09 -8.81 -15.54
CA THR A 143 17.85 -9.57 -15.49
C THR A 143 17.24 -9.67 -16.89
N THR A 144 17.20 -10.88 -17.45
CA THR A 144 16.63 -11.14 -18.78
C THR A 144 15.12 -11.38 -18.69
N SER A 145 14.44 -11.29 -19.84
CA SER A 145 13.01 -11.64 -19.94
C SER A 145 12.75 -13.10 -19.56
N ILE A 146 13.64 -14.01 -19.96
CA ILE A 146 13.57 -15.44 -19.62
C ILE A 146 13.69 -15.64 -18.11
N ALA A 147 14.70 -15.03 -17.46
CA ALA A 147 14.86 -15.11 -16.02
C ALA A 147 13.64 -14.55 -15.27
N THR A 148 13.08 -13.45 -15.76
CA THR A 148 11.86 -12.86 -15.21
C THR A 148 10.66 -13.81 -15.32
N GLN A 149 10.50 -14.45 -16.47
CA GLN A 149 9.44 -15.45 -16.69
C GLN A 149 9.61 -16.63 -15.72
N GLU A 150 10.81 -17.19 -15.59
CA GLU A 150 11.10 -18.30 -14.67
C GLU A 150 10.76 -17.93 -13.21
N ILE A 151 11.12 -16.72 -12.79
CA ILE A 151 10.78 -16.19 -11.46
C ILE A 151 9.25 -16.14 -11.26
N PHE A 152 8.52 -15.60 -12.23
CA PHE A 152 7.05 -15.57 -12.18
C PHE A 152 6.43 -16.97 -12.13
N GLU A 153 6.87 -17.87 -13.01
CA GLU A 153 6.34 -19.22 -13.11
C GLU A 153 6.64 -20.05 -11.85
N SER A 154 7.72 -19.76 -11.12
CA SER A 154 8.09 -20.45 -9.88
C SER A 154 7.03 -20.39 -8.77
N LYS A 155 6.12 -19.40 -8.81
CA LYS A 155 5.02 -19.22 -7.85
C LYS A 155 3.66 -19.64 -8.39
N LEU A 156 3.60 -20.14 -9.64
CA LEU A 156 2.37 -20.55 -10.29
C LEU A 156 2.27 -22.08 -10.36
N GLU A 157 1.03 -22.57 -10.35
CA GLU A 157 0.71 -23.98 -10.55
C GLU A 157 0.13 -24.20 -11.95
N LYS A 158 0.42 -25.37 -12.51
CA LYS A 158 -0.21 -25.83 -13.75
C LYS A 158 -1.69 -26.11 -13.52
N LYS A 159 -2.56 -25.29 -14.11
CA LYS A 159 -4.03 -25.47 -14.05
C LYS A 159 -4.56 -26.29 -15.23
N ARG A 160 -3.94 -26.14 -16.41
CA ARG A 160 -4.24 -26.90 -17.64
C ARG A 160 -2.96 -27.04 -18.47
N LYS A 161 -3.02 -27.76 -19.60
CA LYS A 161 -1.87 -28.00 -20.49
C LYS A 161 -1.10 -26.71 -20.84
N THR A 162 -1.79 -25.58 -21.01
CA THR A 162 -1.22 -24.28 -21.43
C THR A 162 -1.50 -23.15 -20.44
N ARG A 163 -2.04 -23.44 -19.24
CA ARG A 163 -2.46 -22.39 -18.29
C ARG A 163 -1.79 -22.57 -16.95
N LEU A 164 -0.99 -21.59 -16.57
CA LEU A 164 -0.47 -21.40 -15.21
C LEU A 164 -1.43 -20.49 -14.43
N GLY A 165 -1.46 -20.63 -13.12
CA GLY A 165 -2.25 -19.76 -12.25
C GLY A 165 -1.84 -19.90 -10.80
N ALA A 166 -2.27 -18.95 -9.96
CA ALA A 166 -1.96 -18.97 -8.54
C ALA A 166 -2.42 -20.28 -7.86
N PRO A 167 -1.78 -20.68 -6.74
CA PRO A 167 -2.24 -21.81 -5.94
C PRO A 167 -3.73 -21.73 -5.60
N MET A 168 -4.38 -22.89 -5.48
CA MET A 168 -5.83 -22.93 -5.27
C MET A 168 -6.23 -22.12 -4.02
N GLY A 169 -7.18 -21.20 -4.20
CA GLY A 169 -7.66 -20.33 -3.12
C GLY A 169 -6.73 -19.18 -2.74
N LYS A 170 -5.61 -18.99 -3.45
CA LYS A 170 -4.64 -17.91 -3.20
C LYS A 170 -4.47 -17.02 -4.43
N ARG A 171 -3.93 -15.82 -4.20
CA ARG A 171 -3.49 -14.90 -5.25
C ARG A 171 -1.98 -14.76 -5.21
N VAL A 172 -1.31 -14.65 -6.36
CA VAL A 172 0.11 -14.27 -6.39
C VAL A 172 0.17 -12.76 -6.48
N VAL A 173 0.87 -12.11 -5.55
CA VAL A 173 1.11 -10.66 -5.59
C VAL A 173 2.58 -10.43 -5.86
N CYS A 174 2.87 -9.80 -7.00
CA CYS A 174 4.22 -9.44 -7.41
C CYS A 174 4.59 -8.08 -6.84
N PHE A 175 5.71 -8.02 -6.12
CA PHE A 175 6.32 -6.78 -5.67
C PHE A 175 7.64 -6.55 -6.41
N VAL A 176 7.82 -5.33 -6.92
CA VAL A 176 9.02 -4.87 -7.61
C VAL A 176 9.59 -3.68 -6.83
N ASP A 177 10.75 -3.85 -6.21
CA ASP A 177 11.32 -2.87 -5.26
C ASP A 177 12.03 -1.70 -5.97
N ASP A 178 12.51 -1.92 -7.19
CA ASP A 178 13.17 -0.89 -8.00
C ASP A 178 12.75 -1.00 -9.48
N VAL A 179 11.93 -0.04 -9.92
CA VAL A 179 11.44 0.04 -11.31
C VAL A 179 12.37 0.89 -12.19
N ASN A 180 13.34 1.60 -11.61
CA ASN A 180 14.23 2.52 -12.35
C ASN A 180 15.44 1.83 -12.99
N MET A 181 15.58 0.51 -12.84
CA MET A 181 16.80 -0.22 -13.21
C MET A 181 16.76 -1.16 -14.44
N PRO A 182 15.70 -1.26 -15.27
CA PRO A 182 15.85 -1.82 -16.62
C PRO A 182 16.50 -0.80 -17.56
N ALA A 183 17.39 -1.24 -18.44
CA ALA A 183 17.90 -0.40 -19.51
C ALA A 183 16.73 0.12 -20.37
N ARG A 184 16.73 1.42 -20.71
CA ARG A 184 15.74 2.01 -21.62
C ARG A 184 15.72 1.21 -22.93
N GLU A 185 14.58 0.62 -23.25
CA GLU A 185 14.35 0.00 -24.55
C GLU A 185 14.19 1.09 -25.60
N VAL A 186 14.46 0.77 -26.88
CA VAL A 186 14.51 1.76 -27.96
C VAL A 186 13.18 2.51 -28.14
N PHE A 187 12.06 1.92 -27.69
CA PHE A 187 10.72 2.47 -27.88
C PHE A 187 10.07 3.06 -26.62
N GLY A 188 10.75 3.02 -25.46
CA GLY A 188 10.28 3.62 -24.21
C GLY A 188 9.51 2.65 -23.33
#